data_AF-A0A2S2P7U0-F1
#
_entry.id   AF-A0A2S2P7U0-F1
#
_cell.length_a   1.000
_cell.length_b   1.000
_cell.length_c   1.000
_cell.angle_alpha   90.00
_cell.angle_beta   90.00
_cell.angle_gamma   90.00
#
_symmetry.space_group_name_H-M   'P 1'
#
loop_
_entity.id
_entity.type
_entity.pdbx_description
1 polymer ?
#
loop_
_entity_poly.entity_id
_entity_poly.type
_entity_poly.pdbx_seq_one_letter_code
_entity_poly.pdbx_strand_id
1 'polypeptide(L)'
;MVGDIVKVFSSLKKSYIRAKILKKNNDISYDVFYIDYGNIETIMSNEVYELSQELCKPGLAIRVGISDFILVENNSMGIHEKIKNLFEIFINTNKLLQIEFDETSENDLQNVKFKELENGFHINDFVMSCLKESESSEVEYKKPSNTNSKISRDHDRDTKLRRKLNNNDIVYLRSFQSDSIVYVIKDLKLYNEVILNTTQDKSTVLKKDLITGDIVKVISENCTYRAKIKFKLITDNIMVSVINIDTGLHHYVSSNSIYELSKDLIKIPGLSIRLKVEGLHIKNPRLIDLLQVYIKSIENIPLYVEYVKNVTKHQTVNLIRTDNSENIFTEFYKISKCKSPFICNEILNNNIDNEVVNEPKENLKIEEIENVKLKNGDYCIISFF
;
A
#
# COMPACT_ATOMS: atom_id res chain seq x y z
N MET A 1 10.46 -17.87 29.04
CA MET A 1 11.10 -16.57 29.32
C MET A 1 11.56 -15.92 28.02
N VAL A 2 11.99 -14.65 28.07
CA VAL A 2 12.56 -13.98 26.89
C VAL A 2 13.71 -14.81 26.32
N GLY A 3 13.69 -15.05 25.01
CA GLY A 3 14.61 -15.94 24.31
C GLY A 3 14.05 -17.33 24.00
N ASP A 4 13.04 -17.80 24.74
CA ASP A 4 12.48 -19.15 24.55
C ASP A 4 11.74 -19.27 23.22
N ILE A 5 11.88 -20.45 22.60
CA ILE A 5 11.07 -20.86 21.46
C ILE A 5 9.80 -21.54 21.99
N VAL A 6 8.66 -21.00 21.60
CA VAL A 6 7.33 -21.37 22.07
C VAL A 6 6.40 -21.63 20.90
N LYS A 7 5.28 -22.31 21.18
CA LYS A 7 4.14 -22.39 20.26
C LYS A 7 3.19 -21.27 20.63
N VAL A 8 2.75 -20.49 19.65
CA VAL A 8 1.79 -19.39 19.90
C VAL A 8 0.61 -19.50 18.96
N PHE A 9 -0.57 -19.11 19.42
CA PHE A 9 -1.72 -18.94 18.53
C PHE A 9 -1.72 -17.53 17.96
N SER A 10 -1.55 -17.39 16.64
CA SER A 10 -1.63 -16.09 15.96
C SER A 10 -3.07 -15.78 15.59
N SER A 11 -3.60 -14.70 16.14
CA SER A 11 -4.93 -14.22 15.78
C SER A 11 -5.00 -13.73 14.33
N LEU A 12 -3.87 -13.24 13.78
CA LEU A 12 -3.74 -12.79 12.40
C LEU A 12 -3.72 -13.95 11.41
N LYS A 13 -2.96 -15.01 11.69
CA LYS A 13 -2.82 -16.18 10.82
C LYS A 13 -3.86 -17.28 11.09
N LYS A 14 -4.65 -17.14 12.17
CA LYS A 14 -5.64 -18.14 12.64
C LYS A 14 -5.03 -19.54 12.80
N SER A 15 -3.78 -19.62 13.25
CA SER A 15 -3.04 -20.87 13.34
C SER A 15 -1.98 -20.84 14.45
N TYR A 16 -1.47 -22.02 14.82
CA TYR A 16 -0.34 -22.16 15.73
C TYR A 16 0.98 -22.01 15.00
N ILE A 17 1.88 -21.20 15.56
CA ILE A 17 3.17 -20.83 14.94
C ILE A 17 4.30 -21.03 15.95
N ARG A 18 5.48 -21.41 15.48
CA ARG A 18 6.69 -21.41 16.29
C ARG A 18 7.21 -19.97 16.41
N ALA A 19 7.43 -19.51 17.62
CA ALA A 19 7.86 -18.14 17.85
C ALA A 19 8.92 -18.05 18.94
N LYS A 20 9.81 -17.07 18.82
CA LYS A 20 10.79 -16.73 19.87
C LYS A 20 10.26 -15.53 20.66
N ILE A 21 10.20 -15.64 21.98
CA ILE A 21 9.80 -14.50 22.83
C ILE A 21 10.90 -13.45 22.76
N LEU A 22 10.61 -12.28 22.20
CA LEU A 22 11.56 -11.18 22.11
C LEU A 22 11.52 -10.32 23.38
N LYS A 23 10.32 -10.05 23.88
CA LYS A 23 10.12 -9.12 25.00
C LYS A 23 8.82 -9.41 25.71
N LYS A 24 8.81 -9.25 27.04
CA LYS A 24 7.59 -9.14 27.85
C LYS A 24 7.19 -7.66 27.92
N ASN A 25 6.00 -7.32 27.45
CA ASN A 25 5.53 -5.93 27.45
C ASN A 25 4.91 -5.55 28.80
N ASN A 26 4.07 -6.45 29.32
CA ASN A 26 3.44 -6.37 30.63
C ASN A 26 3.10 -7.80 31.08
N ASP A 27 2.32 -7.97 32.15
CA ASP A 27 1.96 -9.31 32.66
C ASP A 27 1.03 -10.11 31.74
N ILE A 28 0.43 -9.46 30.75
CA ILE A 28 -0.60 -10.07 29.89
C ILE A 28 -0.16 -10.19 28.42
N SER A 29 0.98 -9.66 28.00
CA SER A 29 1.40 -9.73 26.59
C SER A 29 2.92 -9.79 26.35
N TYR A 30 3.26 -10.38 25.20
CA TYR A 30 4.62 -10.58 24.72
C TYR A 30 4.76 -10.11 23.27
N ASP A 31 5.90 -9.52 22.92
CA ASP A 31 6.33 -9.43 21.53
C ASP A 31 7.07 -10.71 21.17
N VAL A 32 6.63 -11.37 20.11
CA VAL A 32 7.19 -12.63 19.64
C VAL A 32 7.60 -12.53 18.17
N PHE A 33 8.71 -13.18 17.83
CA PHE A 33 9.21 -13.29 16.46
C PHE A 33 8.85 -14.65 15.89
N TYR A 34 8.14 -14.68 14.76
CA TYR A 34 7.78 -15.93 14.09
C TYR A 34 9.00 -16.48 13.37
N ILE A 35 9.64 -17.49 13.97
CA ILE A 35 10.95 -17.99 13.51
C ILE A 35 10.89 -18.63 12.12
N ASP A 36 9.70 -18.94 11.62
CA ASP A 36 9.48 -19.51 10.29
C ASP A 36 8.98 -18.50 9.25
N TYR A 37 8.57 -17.30 9.70
CA TYR A 37 7.95 -16.28 8.83
C TYR A 37 8.67 -14.92 8.87
N GLY A 38 9.46 -14.63 9.89
CA GLY A 38 10.26 -13.40 9.97
C GLY A 38 9.50 -12.16 10.49
N ASN A 39 8.20 -12.24 10.73
CA ASN A 39 7.42 -11.13 11.27
C ASN A 39 7.38 -11.13 12.82
N ILE A 40 7.10 -9.96 13.39
CA ILE A 40 6.88 -9.77 14.82
C ILE A 40 5.38 -9.56 15.06
N GLU A 41 4.81 -10.23 16.05
CA GLU A 41 3.42 -10.02 16.53
C GLU A 41 3.43 -9.79 18.04
N THR A 42 2.54 -8.93 18.53
CA THR A 42 2.26 -8.81 19.96
C THR A 42 1.09 -9.73 20.28
N ILE A 43 1.32 -10.72 21.15
CA ILE A 43 0.33 -11.75 21.50
C ILE A 43 0.02 -11.74 23.00
N MET A 44 -1.13 -12.30 23.38
CA MET A 44 -1.52 -12.41 24.78
C MET A 44 -0.81 -13.57 25.48
N SER A 45 -0.59 -13.46 26.79
CA SER A 45 0.12 -14.49 27.58
C SER A 45 -0.61 -15.84 27.61
N ASN A 46 -1.93 -15.84 27.48
CA ASN A 46 -2.76 -17.05 27.39
C ASN A 46 -2.74 -17.71 26.00
N GLU A 47 -2.13 -17.06 25.00
CA GLU A 47 -1.90 -17.59 23.64
C GLU A 47 -0.50 -18.18 23.48
N VAL A 48 0.31 -18.21 24.54
CA VAL A 48 1.64 -18.81 24.59
C VAL A 48 1.57 -20.21 25.18
N TYR A 49 2.13 -21.17 24.47
CA TYR A 49 2.14 -22.57 24.83
C TYR A 49 3.55 -23.13 24.75
N GLU A 50 3.82 -24.16 25.56
CA GLU A 50 5.05 -24.94 25.45
C GLU A 50 5.15 -25.59 24.05
N LEU A 51 6.35 -25.54 23.48
CA LEU A 51 6.67 -26.21 22.23
C LEU A 51 7.29 -27.57 22.53
N SER A 52 6.87 -28.61 21.81
CA SER A 52 7.48 -29.93 21.98
C SER A 52 8.97 -29.90 21.62
N GLN A 53 9.79 -30.67 22.34
CA GLN A 53 11.24 -30.71 22.13
C GLN A 53 11.62 -31.06 20.68
N GLU A 54 10.84 -31.90 20.01
CA GLU A 54 11.04 -32.27 18.60
C GLU A 54 10.90 -31.08 17.62
N LEU A 55 10.18 -30.03 18.02
CA LEU A 55 9.93 -28.82 17.24
C LEU A 55 10.81 -27.64 17.67
N CYS A 56 11.61 -27.77 18.74
CA CYS A 56 12.65 -26.81 19.15
C CYS A 56 13.87 -26.82 18.22
N LYS A 57 13.62 -26.84 16.90
CA LYS A 57 14.60 -26.73 15.83
C LYS A 57 14.76 -25.27 15.42
N PRO A 58 15.88 -24.89 14.77
CA PRO A 58 16.05 -23.54 14.27
C PRO A 58 14.90 -23.06 13.37
N GLY A 59 14.78 -21.74 13.29
CA GLY A 59 13.82 -21.06 12.42
C GLY A 59 14.18 -21.23 10.95
N LEU A 60 13.15 -21.16 10.10
CA LEU A 60 13.33 -21.18 8.65
C LEU A 60 13.46 -19.78 8.03
N ALA A 61 13.08 -18.73 8.77
CA ALA A 61 13.12 -17.36 8.27
C ALA A 61 14.54 -16.80 8.30
N ILE A 62 15.01 -16.33 7.15
CA ILE A 62 16.30 -15.66 6.99
C ILE A 62 16.02 -14.22 6.58
N ARG A 63 16.51 -13.28 7.39
CA ARG A 63 16.40 -11.85 7.08
C ARG A 63 17.45 -11.48 6.04
N VAL A 64 17.01 -10.85 4.96
CA VAL A 64 17.90 -10.32 3.92
C VAL A 64 17.56 -8.86 3.62
N GLY A 65 18.56 -8.11 3.17
CA GLY A 65 18.43 -6.78 2.60
C GLY A 65 18.49 -6.86 1.08
N ILE A 66 17.66 -6.08 0.40
CA ILE A 66 17.60 -6.06 -1.06
C ILE A 66 18.55 -4.98 -1.57
N SER A 67 19.40 -5.34 -2.51
CA SER A 67 20.29 -4.41 -3.20
C SER A 67 19.51 -3.28 -3.89
N ASP A 68 20.15 -2.11 -4.05
CA ASP A 68 19.61 -0.93 -4.75
C ASP A 68 18.40 -0.24 -4.08
N PHE A 69 17.82 -0.83 -3.03
CA PHE A 69 16.77 -0.21 -2.20
C PHE A 69 17.26 0.95 -1.33
N ILE A 70 18.57 1.00 -1.06
CA ILE A 70 19.20 2.04 -0.23
C ILE A 70 18.97 3.45 -0.84
N LEU A 71 18.64 3.54 -2.13
CA LEU A 71 18.32 4.80 -2.81
C LEU A 71 16.89 5.32 -2.58
N VAL A 72 15.98 4.52 -2.02
CA VAL A 72 14.55 4.89 -1.82
C VAL A 72 14.33 5.62 -0.48
N GLU A 73 15.36 5.85 0.35
CA GLU A 73 15.21 6.55 1.63
C GLU A 73 14.81 8.02 1.48
N ASN A 74 14.98 8.63 0.30
CA ASN A 74 14.80 10.07 0.13
C ASN A 74 13.77 10.54 -0.89
N ASN A 75 13.07 9.68 -1.64
CA ASN A 75 12.08 10.17 -2.62
C ASN A 75 10.86 9.25 -2.79
N SER A 76 9.67 9.87 -2.69
CA SER A 76 8.33 9.36 -3.06
C SER A 76 7.77 8.19 -2.24
N MET A 77 6.85 8.49 -1.31
CA MET A 77 6.11 7.50 -0.52
C MET A 77 5.30 6.55 -1.43
N GLY A 78 4.88 7.02 -2.61
CA GLY A 78 4.22 6.19 -3.63
C GLY A 78 5.09 5.06 -4.19
N ILE A 79 6.42 5.15 -4.13
CA ILE A 79 7.31 4.04 -4.55
C ILE A 79 7.32 2.94 -3.48
N HIS A 80 7.41 3.32 -2.21
CA HIS A 80 7.33 2.37 -1.09
C HIS A 80 6.04 1.54 -1.13
N GLU A 81 4.91 2.16 -1.48
CA GLU A 81 3.62 1.47 -1.60
C GLU A 81 3.56 0.51 -2.80
N LYS A 82 4.08 0.93 -3.97
CA LYS A 82 4.20 0.04 -5.15
C LYS A 82 5.04 -1.19 -4.84
N ILE A 83 6.15 -0.99 -4.13
CA ILE A 83 7.02 -2.07 -3.71
C ILE A 83 6.29 -2.96 -2.70
N LYS A 84 5.72 -2.39 -1.64
CA LYS A 84 4.97 -3.16 -0.63
C LYS A 84 3.90 -4.04 -1.28
N ASN A 85 3.10 -3.49 -2.20
CA ASN A 85 2.08 -4.22 -2.92
C ASN A 85 2.66 -5.39 -3.76
N LEU A 86 3.83 -5.20 -4.38
CA LEU A 86 4.52 -6.27 -5.09
C LEU A 86 4.92 -7.41 -4.15
N PHE A 87 5.52 -7.07 -3.01
CA PHE A 87 5.95 -8.08 -2.02
C PHE A 87 4.75 -8.78 -1.38
N GLU A 88 3.64 -8.09 -1.14
CA GLU A 88 2.38 -8.70 -0.71
C GLU A 88 1.85 -9.73 -1.72
N ILE A 89 1.99 -9.47 -3.03
CA ILE A 89 1.64 -10.46 -4.06
C ILE A 89 2.53 -11.69 -3.94
N PHE A 90 3.85 -11.52 -3.79
CA PHE A 90 4.77 -12.65 -3.64
C PHE A 90 4.47 -13.49 -2.40
N ILE A 91 4.17 -12.84 -1.27
CA ILE A 91 3.76 -13.51 -0.03
C ILE A 91 2.46 -14.29 -0.22
N ASN A 92 1.43 -13.66 -0.78
CA ASN A 92 0.10 -14.28 -0.93
C ASN A 92 0.07 -15.42 -1.95
N THR A 93 0.99 -15.39 -2.92
CA THR A 93 1.10 -16.43 -3.96
C THR A 93 2.16 -17.49 -3.65
N ASN A 94 2.90 -17.35 -2.53
CA ASN A 94 4.09 -18.14 -2.22
C ASN A 94 5.05 -18.20 -3.42
N LYS A 95 5.28 -17.06 -4.08
CA LYS A 95 6.09 -16.97 -5.29
C LYS A 95 7.50 -17.50 -5.01
N LEU A 96 7.91 -18.49 -5.79
CA LEU A 96 9.24 -19.08 -5.70
C LEU A 96 10.25 -18.21 -6.47
N LEU A 97 11.32 -17.82 -5.78
CA LEU A 97 12.35 -16.92 -6.28
C LEU A 97 13.72 -17.55 -6.08
N GLN A 98 14.61 -17.33 -7.05
CA GLN A 98 16.03 -17.60 -6.88
C GLN A 98 16.69 -16.39 -6.21
N ILE A 99 17.45 -16.64 -5.16
CA ILE A 99 18.20 -15.61 -4.45
C ILE A 99 19.62 -15.52 -5.01
N GLU A 100 20.09 -14.30 -5.28
CA GLU A 100 21.41 -14.05 -5.82
C GLU A 100 22.16 -13.04 -4.95
N PHE A 101 23.37 -13.41 -4.53
CA PHE A 101 24.22 -12.55 -3.71
C PHE A 101 25.69 -12.99 -3.76
N ASP A 102 26.59 -12.09 -3.36
CA ASP A 102 28.02 -12.38 -3.29
C ASP A 102 28.36 -13.06 -1.95
N GLU A 103 28.50 -14.39 -1.95
CA GLU A 103 28.89 -15.18 -0.78
C GLU A 103 30.26 -14.80 -0.19
N THR A 104 31.08 -14.03 -0.90
CA THR A 104 32.41 -13.60 -0.44
C THR A 104 32.40 -12.24 0.26
N SER A 105 31.27 -11.53 0.23
CA SER A 105 31.09 -10.22 0.86
C SER A 105 30.82 -10.33 2.36
N GLU A 106 31.37 -9.43 3.17
CA GLU A 106 31.03 -9.32 4.60
C GLU A 106 29.56 -8.91 4.84
N ASN A 107 28.87 -8.41 3.80
CA ASN A 107 27.46 -8.00 3.82
C ASN A 107 26.62 -8.80 2.80
N ASP A 108 26.99 -10.07 2.59
CA ASP A 108 26.40 -11.00 1.61
C ASP A 108 24.86 -10.99 1.60
N LEU A 109 24.22 -11.06 2.76
CA LEU A 109 22.76 -11.08 2.89
C LEU A 109 22.09 -9.71 2.96
N GLN A 110 22.84 -8.59 2.94
CA GLN A 110 22.26 -7.24 2.94
C GLN A 110 22.08 -6.65 1.54
N ASN A 111 22.67 -7.28 0.52
CA ASN A 111 22.65 -6.81 -0.88
C ASN A 111 22.19 -7.91 -1.83
N VAL A 112 21.05 -8.51 -1.52
CA VAL A 112 20.48 -9.59 -2.30
C VAL A 112 19.77 -9.06 -3.54
N LYS A 113 19.81 -9.84 -4.62
CA LYS A 113 18.89 -9.74 -5.75
C LYS A 113 17.97 -10.96 -5.74
N PHE A 114 16.72 -10.73 -6.10
CA PHE A 114 15.78 -11.83 -6.32
C PHE A 114 15.46 -11.94 -7.79
N LYS A 115 15.49 -13.16 -8.29
CA LYS A 115 15.21 -13.51 -9.68
C LYS A 115 14.05 -14.49 -9.75
N GLU A 116 13.09 -14.21 -10.62
CA GLU A 116 12.05 -15.18 -10.95
C GLU A 116 12.63 -16.33 -11.78
N LEU A 117 12.32 -17.56 -11.36
CA LEU A 117 12.75 -18.78 -12.07
C LEU A 117 12.19 -18.90 -13.49
N GLU A 118 10.95 -18.47 -13.69
CA GLU A 118 10.17 -18.73 -14.91
C GLU A 118 10.64 -17.87 -16.10
N ASN A 119 10.88 -16.59 -15.86
CA ASN A 119 11.17 -15.61 -16.90
C ASN A 119 12.54 -14.91 -16.72
N GLY A 120 13.26 -15.23 -15.63
CA GLY A 120 14.56 -14.66 -15.33
C GLY A 120 14.53 -13.18 -14.92
N PHE A 121 13.35 -12.62 -14.66
CA PHE A 121 13.17 -11.22 -14.29
C PHE A 121 13.73 -10.95 -12.89
N HIS A 122 14.51 -9.87 -12.74
CA HIS A 122 14.99 -9.42 -11.45
C HIS A 122 14.01 -8.45 -10.82
N ILE A 123 13.64 -8.69 -9.56
CA ILE A 123 12.75 -7.80 -8.80
C ILE A 123 13.35 -6.38 -8.68
N ASN A 124 14.68 -6.27 -8.64
CA ASN A 124 15.39 -5.00 -8.69
C ASN A 124 15.04 -4.16 -9.93
N ASP A 125 14.83 -4.79 -11.09
CA ASP A 125 14.49 -4.07 -12.32
C ASP A 125 13.12 -3.39 -12.21
N PHE A 126 12.16 -4.02 -11.53
CA PHE A 126 10.87 -3.42 -11.21
C PHE A 126 11.04 -2.17 -10.33
N VAL A 127 11.84 -2.28 -9.29
CA VAL A 127 12.08 -1.17 -8.35
C VAL A 127 12.75 0.01 -9.06
N MET A 128 13.75 -0.27 -9.90
CA MET A 128 14.40 0.73 -10.74
C MET A 128 13.45 1.36 -11.76
N SER A 129 12.49 0.60 -12.32
CA SER A 129 11.46 1.16 -13.19
C SER A 129 10.52 2.11 -12.44
N CYS A 130 10.13 1.76 -11.21
CA CYS A 130 9.33 2.62 -10.34
C CYS A 130 10.03 3.94 -9.98
N LEU A 131 11.36 3.88 -9.80
CA LEU A 131 12.19 5.07 -9.52
C LEU A 131 12.28 6.01 -10.74
N LYS A 132 12.53 5.47 -11.94
CA LYS A 132 12.62 6.25 -13.19
C LYS A 132 11.31 6.99 -13.55
N GLU A 133 10.15 6.45 -13.16
CA GLU A 133 8.85 7.12 -13.30
C GLU A 133 8.72 8.38 -12.44
N SER A 134 9.42 8.43 -11.30
CA SER A 134 9.36 9.58 -10.38
C SER A 134 10.26 10.74 -10.84
N GLU A 135 11.44 10.46 -11.40
CA GLU A 135 12.37 11.48 -11.90
C GLU A 135 11.88 12.15 -13.19
N SER A 136 11.13 11.43 -14.03
CA SER A 136 10.52 11.99 -15.25
C SER A 136 9.32 12.91 -15.00
N SER A 137 8.93 13.08 -13.72
CA SER A 137 7.90 14.04 -13.28
C SER A 137 8.48 15.43 -12.92
N GLU A 138 9.80 15.57 -12.83
CA GLU A 138 10.50 16.82 -12.52
C GLU A 138 11.40 17.24 -13.69
N VAL A 139 10.83 17.84 -14.75
CA VAL A 139 11.62 18.58 -15.74
C VAL A 139 11.12 20.01 -15.85
N GLU A 140 12.05 20.92 -15.56
CA GLU A 140 11.97 22.36 -15.66
C GLU A 140 11.31 22.85 -16.95
N TYR A 141 10.39 23.80 -16.79
CA TYR A 141 9.94 24.67 -17.87
C TYR A 141 11.12 25.50 -18.42
N LYS A 142 11.75 25.02 -19.50
CA LYS A 142 12.49 25.90 -20.42
C LYS A 142 11.63 26.16 -21.66
N LYS A 143 11.41 27.45 -21.93
CA LYS A 143 10.66 27.97 -23.09
C LYS A 143 11.26 27.43 -24.40
N PRO A 144 10.44 27.08 -25.41
CA PRO A 144 10.95 26.64 -26.70
C PRO A 144 11.33 27.85 -27.55
N SER A 145 12.59 27.90 -27.98
CA SER A 145 13.03 28.64 -29.16
C SER A 145 12.69 27.82 -30.41
N ASN A 146 12.12 28.52 -31.40
CA ASN A 146 11.66 28.03 -32.69
C ASN A 146 12.65 27.09 -33.41
N THR A 147 12.15 25.96 -33.92
CA THR A 147 12.34 25.54 -35.33
C THR A 147 11.35 24.42 -35.70
N ASN A 148 10.84 24.50 -36.93
CA ASN A 148 9.76 23.69 -37.47
C ASN A 148 10.15 22.23 -37.75
N SER A 149 9.40 21.28 -37.19
CA SER A 149 9.09 20.01 -37.85
C SER A 149 7.72 19.50 -37.37
N LYS A 150 6.84 19.23 -38.34
CA LYS A 150 5.48 18.73 -38.12
C LYS A 150 5.54 17.26 -37.71
N ILE A 151 5.37 16.99 -36.42
CA ILE A 151 4.88 15.71 -35.90
C ILE A 151 3.65 16.04 -35.06
N SER A 152 2.52 15.45 -35.41
CA SER A 152 1.21 15.67 -34.79
C SER A 152 1.26 15.29 -33.31
N ARG A 153 1.31 16.31 -32.46
CA ARG A 153 1.14 16.22 -31.01
C ARG A 153 -0.34 15.97 -30.73
N ASP A 154 -0.69 14.72 -30.45
CA ASP A 154 -2.00 14.36 -29.86
C ASP A 154 -1.86 13.71 -28.48
N HIS A 155 -0.68 13.83 -27.86
CA HIS A 155 -0.55 13.71 -26.42
C HIS A 155 -1.03 15.02 -25.78
N ASP A 156 -1.95 14.90 -24.83
CA ASP A 156 -2.42 15.95 -23.92
C ASP A 156 -3.79 16.63 -24.22
N ARG A 157 -4.78 15.85 -24.71
CA ARG A 157 -6.20 16.29 -24.63
C ARG A 157 -6.94 15.85 -23.36
N ASP A 158 -6.35 14.98 -22.54
CA ASP A 158 -6.97 14.49 -21.29
C ASP A 158 -6.80 15.44 -20.09
N THR A 159 -6.00 16.51 -20.22
CA THR A 159 -5.85 17.55 -19.19
C THR A 159 -6.89 18.68 -19.27
N LYS A 160 -7.77 18.68 -20.29
CA LYS A 160 -8.77 19.75 -20.52
C LYS A 160 -10.12 19.55 -19.83
N LEU A 161 -10.37 18.43 -19.16
CA LEU A 161 -11.56 18.23 -18.32
C LEU A 161 -11.19 18.12 -16.83
N ARG A 162 -10.30 18.99 -16.33
CA ARG A 162 -10.20 19.18 -14.88
C ARG A 162 -11.55 19.68 -14.40
N ARG A 163 -12.35 18.82 -13.77
CA ARG A 163 -13.50 19.23 -12.95
C ARG A 163 -12.93 20.10 -11.82
N LYS A 164 -12.80 21.40 -12.10
CA LYS A 164 -12.22 22.37 -11.18
C LYS A 164 -13.15 22.44 -9.98
N LEU A 165 -12.66 22.03 -8.82
CA LEU A 165 -13.37 22.26 -7.57
C LEU A 165 -13.16 23.71 -7.17
N ASN A 166 -14.18 24.29 -6.54
CA ASN A 166 -14.11 25.60 -5.93
C ASN A 166 -14.04 25.47 -4.41
N ASN A 167 -13.68 26.56 -3.73
CA ASN A 167 -13.85 26.62 -2.27
C ASN A 167 -15.29 26.31 -1.90
N ASN A 168 -15.45 25.54 -0.83
CA ASN A 168 -16.72 25.10 -0.25
C ASN A 168 -17.52 24.14 -1.15
N ASP A 169 -16.93 23.62 -2.23
CA ASP A 169 -17.53 22.47 -2.92
C ASP A 169 -17.62 21.29 -1.93
N ILE A 170 -18.77 20.62 -1.95
CA ILE A 170 -18.99 19.39 -1.17
C ILE A 170 -18.47 18.21 -1.97
N VAL A 171 -17.67 17.37 -1.32
CA VAL A 171 -17.10 16.15 -1.89
C VAL A 171 -17.16 14.99 -0.90
N TYR A 172 -16.92 13.77 -1.38
CA TYR A 172 -16.85 12.55 -0.58
C TYR A 172 -15.51 11.87 -0.80
N LEU A 173 -14.83 11.49 0.28
CA LEU A 173 -13.55 10.83 0.22
C LEU A 173 -13.70 9.40 -0.30
N ARG A 174 -12.78 8.96 -1.18
CA ARG A 174 -12.81 7.61 -1.76
C ARG A 174 -11.53 6.84 -1.54
N SER A 175 -10.40 7.50 -1.72
CA SER A 175 -9.12 6.86 -1.43
C SER A 175 -8.07 7.88 -1.02
N PHE A 176 -7.04 7.33 -0.39
CA PHE A 176 -5.87 8.05 0.03
C PHE A 176 -4.64 7.35 -0.52
N GLN A 177 -3.68 8.16 -0.94
CA GLN A 177 -2.34 7.76 -1.37
C GLN A 177 -1.31 8.46 -0.52
N SER A 178 -0.27 7.71 -0.22
CA SER A 178 0.72 7.97 0.82
C SER A 178 1.52 9.29 0.69
N ASP A 179 1.46 9.99 -0.45
CA ASP A 179 2.08 11.31 -0.71
C ASP A 179 1.18 12.54 -0.43
N SER A 180 0.34 12.50 0.62
CA SER A 180 -0.68 13.55 0.85
C SER A 180 -1.63 13.74 -0.35
N ILE A 181 -1.90 12.65 -1.07
CA ILE A 181 -2.82 12.66 -2.21
C ILE A 181 -4.11 11.99 -1.76
N VAL A 182 -5.23 12.61 -2.03
CA VAL A 182 -6.56 12.01 -1.82
C VAL A 182 -7.33 12.02 -3.12
N TYR A 183 -8.26 11.10 -3.23
CA TYR A 183 -9.24 11.07 -4.31
C TYR A 183 -10.62 11.24 -3.72
N VAL A 184 -11.34 12.20 -4.29
CA VAL A 184 -12.70 12.53 -3.87
C VAL A 184 -13.66 12.46 -5.05
N ILE A 185 -14.94 12.39 -4.76
CA ILE A 185 -16.01 12.52 -5.77
C ILE A 185 -16.95 13.67 -5.38
N LYS A 186 -17.54 14.34 -6.36
CA LYS A 186 -18.50 15.44 -6.12
C LYS A 186 -19.94 14.95 -6.08
N ASP A 187 -20.31 14.05 -6.99
CA ASP A 187 -21.67 13.57 -7.16
C ASP A 187 -21.80 12.12 -6.70
N LEU A 188 -22.30 11.93 -5.48
CA LEU A 188 -22.51 10.61 -4.89
C LEU A 188 -23.60 9.81 -5.61
N LYS A 189 -24.63 10.49 -6.17
CA LYS A 189 -25.72 9.82 -6.88
C LYS A 189 -25.21 9.25 -8.20
N LEU A 190 -24.51 10.07 -8.98
CA LEU A 190 -23.87 9.63 -10.21
C LEU A 190 -22.84 8.53 -9.95
N TYR A 191 -22.07 8.62 -8.87
CA TYR A 191 -21.15 7.55 -8.48
C TYR A 191 -21.88 6.22 -8.25
N ASN A 192 -22.93 6.21 -7.42
CA ASN A 192 -23.69 5.00 -7.15
C ASN A 192 -24.33 4.42 -8.42
N GLU A 193 -24.85 5.28 -9.30
CA GLU A 193 -25.39 4.88 -10.60
C GLU A 193 -24.32 4.24 -11.49
N VAL A 194 -23.15 4.85 -11.61
CA VAL A 194 -22.04 4.34 -12.43
C VAL A 194 -21.53 2.99 -11.90
N ILE A 195 -21.38 2.84 -10.58
CA ILE A 195 -20.96 1.56 -9.97
C ILE A 195 -21.99 0.46 -10.23
N LEU A 196 -23.27 0.78 -10.08
CA LEU A 196 -24.37 -0.16 -10.35
C LEU A 196 -24.38 -0.58 -11.83
N ASN A 197 -24.34 0.39 -12.74
CA ASN A 197 -24.35 0.15 -14.19
C ASN A 197 -23.10 -0.62 -14.63
N THR A 198 -21.95 -0.38 -14.00
CA THR A 198 -20.71 -1.11 -14.29
C THR A 198 -20.79 -2.56 -13.81
N THR A 199 -21.39 -2.81 -12.65
CA THR A 199 -21.64 -4.16 -12.14
C THR A 199 -22.65 -4.92 -13.00
N GLN A 200 -23.65 -4.23 -13.55
CA GLN A 200 -24.67 -4.80 -14.42
C GLN A 200 -24.24 -4.91 -15.90
N ASP A 201 -23.08 -4.36 -16.27
CA ASP A 201 -22.60 -4.39 -17.65
C ASP A 201 -22.27 -5.83 -18.08
N LYS A 202 -23.05 -6.32 -19.05
CA LYS A 202 -22.96 -7.69 -19.59
C LYS A 202 -21.84 -7.88 -20.62
N SER A 203 -20.99 -6.87 -20.87
CA SER A 203 -19.85 -7.01 -21.78
C SER A 203 -18.88 -8.09 -21.27
N THR A 204 -18.81 -9.24 -21.94
CA THR A 204 -17.96 -10.38 -21.55
C THR A 204 -16.72 -10.55 -22.43
N VAL A 205 -16.50 -9.61 -23.36
CA VAL A 205 -15.38 -9.66 -24.30
C VAL A 205 -14.09 -9.31 -23.55
N LEU A 206 -13.17 -10.27 -23.47
CA LEU A 206 -11.85 -10.04 -22.91
C LEU A 206 -11.06 -9.07 -23.80
N LYS A 207 -10.40 -8.08 -23.19
CA LYS A 207 -9.59 -7.09 -23.90
C LYS A 207 -8.27 -7.72 -24.32
N LYS A 208 -8.12 -8.00 -25.62
CA LYS A 208 -6.91 -8.62 -26.20
C LYS A 208 -5.72 -7.65 -26.19
N ASP A 209 -5.95 -6.47 -26.75
CA ASP A 209 -4.92 -5.42 -26.83
C ASP A 209 -5.06 -4.48 -25.64
N LEU A 210 -4.22 -4.74 -24.65
CA LEU A 210 -4.09 -3.90 -23.47
C LEU A 210 -3.26 -2.65 -23.85
N ILE A 211 -3.87 -1.51 -24.13
CA ILE A 211 -3.13 -0.30 -24.53
C ILE A 211 -3.12 0.67 -23.34
N THR A 212 -1.95 1.22 -23.02
CA THR A 212 -1.83 2.25 -21.99
C THR A 212 -2.76 3.42 -22.32
N GLY A 213 -3.60 3.79 -21.35
CA GLY A 213 -4.60 4.83 -21.49
C GLY A 213 -6.01 4.33 -21.82
N ASP A 214 -6.18 3.08 -22.26
CA ASP A 214 -7.51 2.52 -22.53
C ASP A 214 -8.35 2.48 -21.25
N ILE A 215 -9.63 2.84 -21.40
CA ILE A 215 -10.64 2.64 -20.36
C ILE A 215 -11.28 1.28 -20.57
N VAL A 216 -11.24 0.46 -19.53
CA VAL A 216 -11.63 -0.95 -19.54
C VAL A 216 -12.54 -1.25 -18.36
N LYS A 217 -13.22 -2.39 -18.42
CA LYS A 217 -13.90 -2.98 -17.28
C LYS A 217 -12.97 -4.00 -16.64
N VAL A 218 -12.81 -3.93 -15.34
CA VAL A 218 -12.12 -4.95 -14.56
C VAL A 218 -13.15 -5.77 -13.81
N ILE A 219 -13.03 -7.10 -13.90
CA ILE A 219 -13.84 -8.05 -13.13
C ILE A 219 -12.88 -8.88 -12.27
N SER A 220 -13.08 -8.83 -10.96
CA SER A 220 -12.41 -9.67 -9.97
C SER A 220 -13.46 -10.40 -9.13
N GLU A 221 -13.04 -11.35 -8.30
CA GLU A 221 -13.95 -12.14 -7.45
C GLU A 221 -14.89 -11.26 -6.60
N ASN A 222 -14.42 -10.11 -6.15
CA ASN A 222 -15.13 -9.28 -5.18
C ASN A 222 -15.58 -7.91 -5.72
N CYS A 223 -15.16 -7.53 -6.93
CA CYS A 223 -15.54 -6.22 -7.47
C CYS A 223 -15.47 -6.15 -9.00
N THR A 224 -16.38 -5.36 -9.56
CA THR A 224 -16.42 -4.97 -10.97
C THR A 224 -16.34 -3.45 -11.05
N TYR A 225 -15.39 -2.91 -11.81
CA TYR A 225 -15.16 -1.47 -11.85
C TYR A 225 -14.58 -0.99 -13.18
N ARG A 226 -14.69 0.31 -13.45
CA ARG A 226 -14.06 0.96 -14.60
C ARG A 226 -12.64 1.34 -14.26
N ALA A 227 -11.71 1.01 -15.13
CA ALA A 227 -10.30 1.28 -14.89
C ALA A 227 -9.63 1.85 -16.13
N LYS A 228 -8.54 2.59 -15.92
CA LYS A 228 -7.65 3.04 -16.98
C LYS A 228 -6.35 2.28 -16.91
N ILE A 229 -5.92 1.67 -18.02
CA ILE A 229 -4.66 0.95 -18.09
C ILE A 229 -3.50 1.95 -17.95
N LYS A 230 -2.58 1.68 -17.03
CA LYS A 230 -1.36 2.44 -16.84
C LYS A 230 -0.20 1.81 -17.60
N PHE A 231 0.12 0.56 -17.28
CA PHE A 231 1.16 -0.19 -17.96
C PHE A 231 0.97 -1.70 -17.72
N LYS A 232 1.63 -2.51 -18.54
CA LYS A 232 1.68 -3.95 -18.38
C LYS A 232 2.97 -4.34 -17.66
N LEU A 233 2.85 -5.29 -16.75
CA LEU A 233 3.96 -6.07 -16.24
C LEU A 233 3.95 -7.40 -16.99
N ILE A 234 5.07 -7.75 -17.60
CA ILE A 234 5.22 -9.02 -18.30
C ILE A 234 5.70 -10.03 -17.25
N THR A 235 4.74 -10.75 -16.69
CA THR A 235 4.90 -11.92 -15.79
C THR A 235 4.09 -13.08 -16.38
N ASP A 236 4.30 -14.31 -15.89
CA ASP A 236 3.66 -15.54 -16.38
C ASP A 236 2.13 -15.46 -16.43
N ASN A 237 1.53 -14.81 -15.43
CA ASN A 237 0.20 -14.23 -15.53
C ASN A 237 0.39 -12.74 -15.84
N ILE A 238 0.10 -12.28 -17.05
CA ILE A 238 0.28 -10.88 -17.44
C ILE A 238 -0.48 -10.01 -16.42
N MET A 239 0.26 -9.31 -15.56
CA MET A 239 -0.31 -8.38 -14.59
C MET A 239 -0.38 -7.00 -15.23
N VAL A 240 -1.46 -6.29 -14.98
CA VAL A 240 -1.69 -4.98 -15.57
C VAL A 240 -1.94 -4.00 -14.45
N SER A 241 -1.12 -2.95 -14.41
CA SER A 241 -1.36 -1.82 -13.54
C SER A 241 -2.53 -1.02 -14.09
N VAL A 242 -3.56 -0.86 -13.28
CA VAL A 242 -4.76 -0.10 -13.61
C VAL A 242 -5.07 0.89 -12.50
N ILE A 243 -5.71 2.01 -12.84
CA ILE A 243 -6.33 2.91 -11.87
C ILE A 243 -7.84 2.84 -12.01
N ASN A 244 -8.56 2.59 -10.91
CA ASN A 244 -10.00 2.74 -10.88
C ASN A 244 -10.32 4.22 -11.09
N ILE A 245 -10.95 4.56 -12.21
CA ILE A 245 -11.16 5.96 -12.60
C ILE A 245 -12.23 6.65 -11.76
N ASP A 246 -13.01 5.89 -10.99
CA ASP A 246 -14.12 6.38 -10.18
C ASP A 246 -13.76 6.54 -8.69
N THR A 247 -12.73 5.82 -8.21
CA THR A 247 -12.24 5.92 -6.82
C THR A 247 -10.81 6.45 -6.71
N GLY A 248 -10.04 6.40 -7.80
CA GLY A 248 -8.62 6.76 -7.81
C GLY A 248 -7.67 5.68 -7.30
N LEU A 249 -8.18 4.53 -6.87
CA LEU A 249 -7.37 3.42 -6.36
C LEU A 249 -6.54 2.77 -7.46
N HIS A 250 -5.31 2.43 -7.12
CA HIS A 250 -4.41 1.67 -7.99
C HIS A 250 -4.51 0.19 -7.67
N HIS A 251 -4.56 -0.62 -8.72
CA HIS A 251 -4.61 -2.08 -8.60
C HIS A 251 -3.66 -2.71 -9.62
N TYR A 252 -3.15 -3.89 -9.26
CA TYR A 252 -2.55 -4.83 -10.19
C TYR A 252 -3.54 -5.96 -10.39
N VAL A 253 -3.92 -6.21 -11.65
CA VAL A 253 -4.92 -7.22 -11.99
C VAL A 253 -4.40 -8.11 -13.10
N SER A 254 -4.82 -9.37 -13.12
CA SER A 254 -4.54 -10.27 -14.23
C SER A 254 -5.13 -9.71 -15.52
N SER A 255 -4.45 -9.91 -16.66
CA SER A 255 -5.01 -9.64 -17.98
C SER A 255 -6.34 -10.35 -18.22
N ASN A 256 -6.55 -11.50 -17.59
CA ASN A 256 -7.79 -12.29 -17.68
C ASN A 256 -8.96 -11.63 -16.94
N SER A 257 -8.69 -10.63 -16.11
CA SER A 257 -9.69 -9.82 -15.42
C SER A 257 -10.07 -8.56 -16.20
N ILE A 258 -9.49 -8.31 -17.39
CA ILE A 258 -9.69 -7.07 -18.15
C ILE A 258 -10.58 -7.32 -19.35
N TYR A 259 -11.71 -6.64 -19.36
CA TYR A 259 -12.76 -6.75 -20.35
C TYR A 259 -12.99 -5.42 -21.05
N GLU A 260 -13.56 -5.50 -22.25
CA GLU A 260 -14.13 -4.33 -22.91
C GLU A 260 -15.25 -3.74 -22.05
N LEU A 261 -15.31 -2.41 -22.01
CA LEU A 261 -16.34 -1.65 -21.33
C LEU A 261 -17.42 -1.22 -22.34
N SER A 262 -18.69 -1.25 -21.93
CA SER A 262 -19.77 -0.81 -22.82
C SER A 262 -19.61 0.64 -23.28
N LYS A 263 -20.08 0.93 -24.51
CA LYS A 263 -19.97 2.27 -25.11
C LYS A 263 -20.62 3.37 -24.27
N ASP A 264 -21.69 3.05 -23.54
CA ASP A 264 -22.38 4.02 -22.71
C ASP A 264 -21.59 4.34 -21.43
N LEU A 265 -20.95 3.34 -20.83
CA LEU A 265 -20.06 3.55 -19.70
C LEU A 265 -18.75 4.23 -20.08
N ILE A 266 -18.20 4.00 -21.29
CA ILE A 266 -16.99 4.69 -21.76
C ILE A 266 -17.20 6.21 -21.88
N LYS A 267 -18.41 6.67 -22.24
CA LYS A 267 -18.73 8.09 -22.41
C LYS A 267 -18.71 8.87 -21.09
N ILE A 268 -18.92 8.19 -19.97
CA ILE A 268 -18.95 8.83 -18.66
C ILE A 268 -17.51 9.11 -18.23
N PRO A 269 -17.12 10.35 -17.89
CA PRO A 269 -15.76 10.61 -17.43
C PRO A 269 -15.45 9.86 -16.13
N GLY A 270 -14.18 9.58 -15.86
CA GLY A 270 -13.76 9.09 -14.54
C GLY A 270 -14.25 10.03 -13.45
N LEU A 271 -14.86 9.49 -12.38
CA LEU A 271 -15.49 10.31 -11.34
C LEU A 271 -14.52 10.82 -10.28
N SER A 272 -13.38 10.15 -10.10
CA SER A 272 -12.39 10.52 -9.09
C SER A 272 -11.69 11.83 -9.41
N ILE A 273 -11.53 12.67 -8.40
CA ILE A 273 -10.81 13.95 -8.46
C ILE A 273 -9.62 13.85 -7.51
N ARG A 274 -8.41 13.89 -8.08
CA ARG A 274 -7.16 13.85 -7.34
C ARG A 274 -6.86 15.23 -6.72
N LEU A 275 -6.67 15.27 -5.41
CA LEU A 275 -6.32 16.47 -4.65
C LEU A 275 -5.06 16.24 -3.84
N LYS A 276 -4.27 17.31 -3.64
CA LYS A 276 -3.16 17.32 -2.69
C LYS A 276 -3.63 17.96 -1.40
N VAL A 277 -3.50 17.26 -0.28
CA VAL A 277 -3.93 17.75 1.04
C VAL A 277 -2.75 18.28 1.84
N GLU A 278 -3.03 19.19 2.76
CA GLU A 278 -2.05 19.72 3.70
C GLU A 278 -2.01 18.90 5.00
N GLY A 279 -0.85 18.86 5.66
CA GLY A 279 -0.73 18.39 7.05
C GLY A 279 -0.61 16.88 7.25
N LEU A 280 -0.48 16.09 6.19
CA LEU A 280 -0.38 14.64 6.31
C LEU A 280 1.06 14.13 6.12
N HIS A 281 1.75 13.95 7.24
CA HIS A 281 3.09 13.36 7.29
C HIS A 281 3.05 12.10 8.15
N ILE A 282 2.72 10.96 7.54
CA ILE A 282 2.68 9.68 8.24
C ILE A 282 3.98 8.93 7.94
N LYS A 283 4.87 8.84 8.94
CA LYS A 283 6.10 8.02 8.87
C LYS A 283 5.95 6.65 9.55
N ASN A 284 4.91 6.46 10.36
CA ASN A 284 4.70 5.25 11.15
C ASN A 284 3.72 4.31 10.41
N PRO A 285 4.15 3.09 10.01
CA PRO A 285 3.29 2.12 9.33
C PRO A 285 1.99 1.78 10.07
N ARG A 286 2.00 1.74 11.41
CA ARG A 286 0.78 1.46 12.22
C ARG A 286 -0.30 2.53 12.05
N LEU A 287 0.10 3.77 11.75
CA LEU A 287 -0.84 4.85 11.47
C LEU A 287 -1.47 4.74 10.08
N ILE A 288 -0.84 4.01 9.14
CA ILE A 288 -1.40 3.79 7.80
C ILE A 288 -2.63 2.89 7.89
N ASP A 289 -2.55 1.79 8.64
CA ASP A 289 -3.67 0.86 8.82
C ASP A 289 -4.84 1.56 9.54
N LEU A 290 -4.55 2.33 10.60
CA LEU A 290 -5.54 3.14 11.31
C LEU A 290 -6.17 4.21 10.39
N LEU A 291 -5.39 4.80 9.49
CA LEU A 291 -5.89 5.79 8.54
C LEU A 291 -6.86 5.14 7.54
N GLN A 292 -6.57 3.94 7.06
CA GLN A 292 -7.49 3.21 6.17
C GLN A 292 -8.83 2.94 6.86
N VAL A 293 -8.81 2.50 8.13
CA VAL A 293 -10.02 2.30 8.93
C VAL A 293 -10.78 3.61 9.13
N TYR A 294 -10.07 4.69 9.49
CA TYR A 294 -10.67 6.01 9.67
C TYR A 294 -11.33 6.51 8.37
N ILE A 295 -10.64 6.43 7.23
CA ILE A 295 -11.18 6.84 5.92
C ILE A 295 -12.46 6.09 5.60
N LYS A 296 -12.48 4.77 5.83
CA LYS A 296 -13.68 3.95 5.64
C LYS A 296 -14.83 4.39 6.54
N SER A 297 -14.54 4.79 7.78
CA SER A 297 -15.56 5.29 8.71
C SER A 297 -16.17 6.64 8.29
N ILE A 298 -15.47 7.43 7.47
CA ILE A 298 -15.92 8.76 7.01
C ILE A 298 -16.28 8.81 5.52
N GLU A 299 -16.27 7.69 4.80
CA GLU A 299 -16.39 7.68 3.32
C GLU A 299 -17.72 8.24 2.79
N ASN A 300 -18.76 8.23 3.62
CA ASN A 300 -20.10 8.76 3.28
C ASN A 300 -20.39 10.12 3.91
N ILE A 301 -19.42 10.69 4.63
CA ILE A 301 -19.54 12.00 5.26
C ILE A 301 -19.19 13.06 4.21
N PRO A 302 -20.07 14.06 3.99
CA PRO A 302 -19.76 15.14 3.07
C PRO A 302 -18.65 16.03 3.64
N LEU A 303 -17.72 16.44 2.79
CA LEU A 303 -16.57 17.26 3.14
C LEU A 303 -16.56 18.55 2.31
N TYR A 304 -16.30 19.70 2.93
CA TYR A 304 -15.96 20.93 2.24
C TYR A 304 -14.51 20.91 1.78
N VAL A 305 -14.29 21.37 0.55
CA VAL A 305 -12.95 21.65 0.02
C VAL A 305 -12.56 23.09 0.33
N GLU A 306 -11.47 23.29 1.05
CA GLU A 306 -10.92 24.61 1.33
C GLU A 306 -9.51 24.72 0.77
N TYR A 307 -9.33 25.50 -0.30
CA TYR A 307 -8.01 25.81 -0.85
C TYR A 307 -7.22 26.70 0.12
N VAL A 308 -6.02 26.26 0.43
CA VAL A 308 -5.08 26.98 1.30
C VAL A 308 -4.55 28.20 0.55
N LYS A 309 -4.69 29.39 1.14
CA LYS A 309 -4.24 30.65 0.53
C LYS A 309 -2.72 30.86 0.77
N ASN A 310 -1.92 30.67 -0.29
CA ASN A 310 -0.52 31.10 -0.58
C ASN A 310 0.70 30.23 -0.16
N VAL A 311 1.63 29.96 -1.11
CA VAL A 311 2.94 30.62 -1.42
C VAL A 311 3.67 29.82 -2.53
N THR A 312 3.42 28.52 -2.64
CA THR A 312 4.08 27.65 -3.64
C THR A 312 3.22 27.43 -4.89
N LYS A 313 3.85 27.05 -6.03
CA LYS A 313 3.17 26.74 -7.31
C LYS A 313 2.13 25.61 -7.24
N HIS A 314 1.99 24.91 -6.10
CA HIS A 314 1.13 23.75 -5.93
C HIS A 314 -0.08 24.10 -5.05
N GLN A 315 -1.29 23.94 -5.60
CA GLN A 315 -2.54 24.13 -4.84
C GLN A 315 -2.77 22.94 -3.91
N THR A 316 -2.76 23.18 -2.60
CA THR A 316 -3.19 22.23 -1.56
C THR A 316 -4.58 22.58 -1.04
N VAL A 317 -5.26 21.59 -0.47
CA VAL A 317 -6.59 21.74 0.12
C VAL A 317 -6.65 21.18 1.53
N ASN A 318 -7.52 21.77 2.33
CA ASN A 318 -8.08 21.16 3.53
C ASN A 318 -9.41 20.49 3.18
N LEU A 319 -9.65 19.35 3.82
CA LEU A 319 -10.93 18.64 3.75
C LEU A 319 -11.59 18.72 5.12
N ILE A 320 -12.69 19.46 5.18
CA ILE A 320 -13.40 19.78 6.43
C ILE A 320 -14.71 19.03 6.45
N ARG A 321 -15.02 18.30 7.52
CA ARG A 321 -16.31 17.59 7.59
C ARG A 321 -17.46 18.58 7.74
N THR A 322 -18.55 18.32 7.03
CA THR A 322 -19.76 19.15 7.10
C THR A 322 -20.53 18.97 8.41
N ASP A 323 -20.34 17.88 9.14
CA ASP A 323 -21.09 17.52 10.35
C ASP A 323 -20.47 18.06 11.65
N ASN A 324 -19.15 18.16 11.73
CA ASN A 324 -18.43 18.65 12.92
C ASN A 324 -17.45 19.80 12.65
N SER A 325 -17.31 20.25 11.39
CA SER A 325 -16.39 21.33 10.98
C SER A 325 -14.90 21.06 11.30
N GLU A 326 -14.51 19.82 11.59
CA GLU A 326 -13.11 19.45 11.80
C GLU A 326 -12.42 19.09 10.48
N ASN A 327 -11.13 19.43 10.38
CA ASN A 327 -10.26 18.90 9.33
C ASN A 327 -10.03 17.41 9.57
N ILE A 328 -10.26 16.58 8.55
CA ILE A 328 -10.22 15.11 8.68
C ILE A 328 -8.88 14.56 9.17
N PHE A 329 -7.76 15.20 8.81
CA PHE A 329 -6.45 14.73 9.24
C PHE A 329 -6.12 15.21 10.66
N THR A 330 -6.60 16.40 11.03
CA THR A 330 -6.53 16.87 12.42
C THR A 330 -7.31 15.94 13.34
N GLU A 331 -8.53 15.55 12.95
CA GLU A 331 -9.35 14.57 13.68
C GLU A 331 -8.63 13.21 13.77
N PHE A 332 -8.14 12.69 12.65
CA PHE A 332 -7.40 11.43 12.60
C PHE A 332 -6.23 11.40 13.60
N TYR A 333 -5.41 12.46 13.64
CA TYR A 333 -4.28 12.53 14.57
C TYR A 333 -4.70 12.64 16.04
N LYS A 334 -5.89 13.18 16.36
CA LYS A 334 -6.43 13.15 17.73
C LYS A 334 -6.80 11.71 18.10
N ILE A 335 -7.54 11.01 17.22
CA ILE A 335 -7.99 9.63 17.44
C ILE A 335 -6.79 8.68 17.57
N SER A 336 -5.77 8.84 16.73
CA SER A 336 -4.59 7.97 16.73
C SER A 336 -3.73 8.07 17.98
N LYS A 337 -3.91 9.12 18.79
CA LYS A 337 -3.20 9.32 20.07
C LYS A 337 -3.98 8.73 21.26
N CYS A 338 -5.24 8.34 21.09
CA CYS A 338 -6.05 7.74 22.14
C CYS A 338 -5.76 6.24 22.28
N LYS A 339 -5.70 5.73 23.52
CA LYS A 339 -5.32 4.34 23.86
C LYS A 339 -6.29 3.25 23.37
N SER A 340 -7.41 3.62 22.73
CA SER A 340 -8.40 2.70 22.14
C SER A 340 -9.07 3.36 20.91
N PRO A 341 -8.46 3.29 19.71
CA PRO A 341 -8.88 4.13 18.60
C PRO A 341 -10.27 3.81 18.00
N PHE A 342 -10.83 2.60 18.20
CA PHE A 342 -12.07 2.16 17.53
C PHE A 342 -12.96 1.22 18.36
N ILE A 343 -13.18 1.49 19.66
CA ILE A 343 -14.30 0.89 20.40
C ILE A 343 -15.19 2.02 20.90
N CYS A 344 -16.13 2.45 20.06
CA CYS A 344 -17.29 3.23 20.49
C CYS A 344 -18.50 2.80 19.66
N ASN A 345 -18.99 1.60 19.95
CA ASN A 345 -20.42 1.43 20.25
C ASN A 345 -20.51 0.39 21.36
N GLU A 346 -21.17 0.82 22.44
CA GLU A 346 -21.60 0.06 23.62
C GLU A 346 -20.56 -0.24 24.73
N ILE A 347 -20.70 0.58 25.79
CA ILE A 347 -20.60 0.23 27.22
C ILE A 347 -19.20 -0.13 27.78
N LEU A 348 -18.57 0.80 28.52
CA LEU A 348 -18.54 0.79 30.00
C LEU A 348 -17.64 1.92 30.53
N ASN A 349 -18.19 2.67 31.47
CA ASN A 349 -17.44 3.40 32.50
C ASN A 349 -16.41 2.46 33.14
N ASN A 350 -15.16 2.90 33.27
CA ASN A 350 -14.53 3.11 34.56
C ASN A 350 -13.10 3.64 34.39
N ASN A 351 -12.83 4.66 35.21
CA ASN A 351 -11.51 5.23 35.48
C ASN A 351 -10.48 4.14 35.82
N ILE A 352 -9.21 4.38 35.49
CA ILE A 352 -8.07 4.29 36.42
C ILE A 352 -6.87 5.05 35.81
N ASP A 353 -6.11 5.61 36.73
CA ASP A 353 -5.21 6.75 36.67
C ASP A 353 -3.90 6.59 35.88
N ASN A 354 -3.29 7.77 35.74
CA ASN A 354 -1.95 8.09 35.25
C ASN A 354 -0.84 7.19 35.77
N GLU A 355 0.12 6.84 34.91
CA GLU A 355 1.54 6.82 35.30
C GLU A 355 2.50 6.91 34.08
N VAL A 356 3.38 7.90 34.20
CA VAL A 356 4.76 8.12 33.70
C VAL A 356 5.19 7.56 32.34
N VAL A 357 5.51 8.51 31.45
CA VAL A 357 6.27 8.38 30.21
C VAL A 357 7.73 8.05 30.52
N ASN A 358 8.24 6.94 29.99
CA ASN A 358 9.68 6.74 29.81
C ASN A 358 9.99 6.56 28.31
N GLU A 359 10.95 7.33 27.83
CA GLU A 359 11.48 7.33 26.47
C GLU A 359 12.02 5.94 26.06
N PRO A 360 11.88 5.53 24.78
CA PRO A 360 12.46 4.28 24.32
C PRO A 360 13.95 4.46 24.00
N LYS A 361 14.82 3.81 24.79
CA LYS A 361 16.23 3.62 24.45
C LYS A 361 16.42 2.44 23.49
N GLU A 362 17.08 2.77 22.38
CA GLU A 362 18.00 2.02 21.51
C GLU A 362 17.95 0.48 21.41
N ASN A 363 17.79 0.03 20.15
CA ASN A 363 18.52 -1.03 19.45
C ASN A 363 18.79 -2.36 20.20
N LEU A 364 17.82 -3.27 20.15
CA LEU A 364 18.09 -4.71 20.31
C LEU A 364 18.54 -5.30 18.96
N LYS A 365 19.84 -5.59 18.85
CA LYS A 365 20.39 -6.44 17.79
C LYS A 365 19.82 -7.85 17.99
N ILE A 366 19.02 -8.32 17.04
CA ILE A 366 18.58 -9.72 16.97
C ILE A 366 19.81 -10.50 16.50
N GLU A 367 20.63 -10.97 17.44
CA GLU A 367 21.73 -11.89 17.13
C GLU A 367 21.20 -13.30 16.82
N GLU A 368 21.99 -13.96 15.97
CA GLU A 368 21.72 -15.09 15.10
C GLU A 368 21.03 -16.27 15.81
N ILE A 369 19.81 -16.57 15.34
CA ILE A 369 19.29 -17.93 15.42
C ILE A 369 20.14 -18.73 14.43
N GLU A 370 20.71 -19.88 14.81
CA GLU A 370 21.51 -20.74 13.91
C GLU A 370 20.69 -21.13 12.68
N ASN A 371 20.76 -20.31 11.64
CA ASN A 371 19.85 -20.37 10.50
C ASN A 371 20.32 -21.42 9.51
N VAL A 372 19.36 -21.95 8.75
CA VAL A 372 19.63 -22.59 7.46
C VAL A 372 20.60 -21.71 6.68
N LYS A 373 21.75 -22.26 6.27
CA LYS A 373 22.75 -21.48 5.54
C LYS A 373 22.27 -21.31 4.10
N LEU A 374 21.93 -20.09 3.74
CA LEU A 374 21.58 -19.73 2.37
C LEU A 374 22.82 -19.74 1.48
N LYS A 375 22.67 -20.17 0.24
CA LYS A 375 23.68 -20.09 -0.82
C LYS A 375 23.17 -19.28 -2.00
N ASN A 376 24.10 -18.69 -2.74
CA ASN A 376 23.80 -18.04 -3.99
C ASN A 376 23.18 -19.06 -4.97
N GLY A 377 22.03 -18.71 -5.54
CA GLY A 377 21.25 -19.55 -6.42
C GLY A 377 20.20 -20.43 -5.72
N ASP A 378 20.12 -20.41 -4.38
CA ASP A 378 19.08 -21.13 -3.65
C ASP A 378 17.69 -20.60 -3.98
N TYR A 379 16.68 -21.46 -3.78
CA TYR A 379 15.29 -21.12 -3.96
C TYR A 379 14.64 -20.74 -2.63
N CYS A 380 13.91 -19.64 -2.64
CA CYS A 380 13.25 -19.10 -1.47
C CYS A 380 11.85 -18.59 -1.82
N ILE A 381 11.03 -18.43 -0.78
CA ILE A 381 9.79 -17.67 -0.83
C ILE A 381 9.94 -16.47 0.09
N ILE A 382 9.29 -15.37 -0.24
CA ILE A 382 9.19 -14.23 0.66
C ILE A 382 7.98 -14.47 1.55
N SER A 383 8.20 -14.55 2.87
CA SER A 383 7.15 -14.77 3.88
C SER A 383 6.72 -13.48 4.59
N PHE A 384 7.55 -12.44 4.55
CA PHE A 384 7.30 -11.13 5.15
C PHE A 384 8.18 -10.06 4.49
N PHE A 385 7.70 -8.81 4.43
CA PHE A 385 8.42 -7.63 3.92
C PHE A 385 8.07 -6.40 4.74
#